data_AF-A0A519UI66-F1
#
_entry.id   AF-A0A519UI66-F1
#
_cell.length_a   1.000
_cell.length_b   1.000
_cell.length_c   1.000
_cell.angle_alpha   90.00
_cell.angle_beta   90.00
_cell.angle_gamma   90.00
#
_symmetry.space_group_name_H-M   'P 1'
#
loop_
_entity.id
_entity.type
_entity.pdbx_description
1 polymer ?
#
loop_
_entity_poly.entity_id
_entity_poly.type
_entity_poly.pdbx_seq_one_letter_code
_entity_poly.pdbx_strand_id
1 'polypeptide(L)'
;LRADPWTQKTLATGLTPTQAAQATNALQRYAVEHTRLGIPLLLAEECPHGHMAIGTTVFPTAIGQGSTWDPALLQRMGAAIAAEARVQGAHVGYGPVLDLAREPRWSRVEETYGEDPVLTSRMGVALVRGFQGAGLPSGRAIAATLKHFAAYGVPEGGHNGGSLSTGLRELHQSYFPPFRAAVQAGAWSVMAAYNSVDGVPCSASAYLLTDVLRRQWHFQGFTVSDLGSISGLASTHHVAATHLAIAVGHARMQVQPARPQRSCQRQQLQRTRHLRPLLPLGVPQHRHRKAPHRSDHAGRPPVALQRQRLQRRAQVLARRQPHHVDPHRHPDRPFECSKAAIVRRPGRPASPPRQPTACPCLLS
;
A
#
# COMPACT_ATOMS: atom_id res chain seq x y z
N LEU A 1 -10.36 12.52 -1.87
CA LEU A 1 -9.02 12.51 -1.22
C LEU A 1 -8.04 11.83 -2.17
N ARG A 2 -8.26 10.55 -2.46
CA ARG A 2 -7.57 9.80 -3.49
C ARG A 2 -7.58 10.47 -4.88
N ALA A 3 -6.42 10.51 -5.52
CA ALA A 3 -6.18 10.94 -6.89
C ALA A 3 -5.19 9.98 -7.54
N ASP A 4 -5.73 9.07 -8.35
CA ASP A 4 -5.01 8.06 -9.11
C ASP A 4 -5.78 7.69 -10.40
N PRO A 5 -5.22 6.82 -11.27
CA PRO A 5 -5.85 6.48 -12.54
C PRO A 5 -7.30 5.95 -12.43
N TRP A 6 -7.66 5.29 -11.33
CA TRP A 6 -8.99 4.72 -11.13
C TRP A 6 -10.03 5.78 -10.77
N THR A 7 -9.60 6.79 -10.01
CA THR A 7 -10.47 7.92 -9.62
C THR A 7 -10.61 8.98 -10.71
N GLN A 8 -9.75 8.95 -11.73
CA GLN A 8 -9.68 9.92 -12.82
C GLN A 8 -9.58 11.39 -12.37
N LYS A 9 -9.07 11.63 -11.15
CA LYS A 9 -8.85 12.97 -10.62
C LYS A 9 -7.52 13.53 -11.12
N THR A 10 -7.55 14.73 -11.66
CA THR A 10 -6.38 15.45 -12.16
C THR A 10 -6.05 16.66 -11.28
N LEU A 11 -4.96 17.36 -11.56
CA LEU A 11 -4.65 18.62 -10.87
C LEU A 11 -5.75 19.69 -11.04
N ALA A 12 -6.57 19.60 -12.09
CA ALA A 12 -7.68 20.52 -12.33
C ALA A 12 -8.98 20.10 -11.64
N THR A 13 -9.23 18.79 -11.48
CA THR A 13 -10.52 18.26 -11.00
C THR A 13 -10.46 17.64 -9.61
N GLY A 14 -9.26 17.41 -9.08
CA GLY A 14 -9.03 16.86 -7.76
C GLY A 14 -8.91 17.93 -6.68
N LEU A 15 -8.91 17.48 -5.42
CA LEU A 15 -8.78 18.36 -4.27
C LEU A 15 -7.31 18.69 -4.02
N THR A 16 -6.99 19.97 -3.85
CA THR A 16 -5.71 20.38 -3.26
C THR A 16 -5.60 19.89 -1.81
N PRO A 17 -4.40 19.84 -1.21
CA PRO A 17 -4.23 19.44 0.20
C PRO A 17 -5.12 20.24 1.17
N THR A 18 -5.26 21.55 0.95
CA THR A 18 -6.12 22.41 1.78
C THR A 18 -7.60 22.07 1.61
N GLN A 19 -8.06 21.89 0.37
CA GLN A 19 -9.46 21.50 0.10
C GLN A 19 -9.77 20.10 0.64
N ALA A 20 -8.82 19.17 0.55
CA ALA A 20 -8.93 17.84 1.13
C ALA A 20 -9.14 17.90 2.66
N ALA A 21 -8.33 18.69 3.37
CA ALA A 21 -8.49 18.91 4.81
C ALA A 21 -9.83 19.58 5.16
N GLN A 22 -10.26 20.58 4.38
CA GLN A 22 -11.55 21.26 4.58
C GLN A 22 -12.73 20.30 4.38
N ALA A 23 -12.72 19.53 3.29
CA ALA A 23 -13.77 18.58 2.97
C ALA A 23 -13.86 17.46 4.02
N THR A 24 -12.73 16.90 4.45
CA THR A 24 -12.72 15.85 5.48
C THR A 24 -13.17 16.36 6.83
N ASN A 25 -12.78 17.58 7.22
CA ASN A 25 -13.28 18.20 8.44
C ASN A 25 -14.79 18.45 8.38
N ALA A 26 -15.33 18.85 7.23
CA ALA A 26 -16.77 19.03 7.05
C ALA A 26 -17.52 17.69 7.17
N LEU A 27 -17.01 16.62 6.53
CA LEU A 27 -17.58 15.27 6.64
C LEU A 27 -17.54 14.76 8.09
N GLN A 28 -16.42 14.95 8.78
CA GLN A 28 -16.28 14.56 10.19
C GLN A 28 -17.26 15.31 11.09
N ARG A 29 -17.36 16.63 10.91
CA ARG A 29 -18.30 17.46 11.67
C ARG A 29 -19.74 16.98 11.47
N TYR A 30 -20.13 16.73 10.23
CA TYR A 30 -21.46 16.21 9.92
C TYR A 30 -21.71 14.87 10.62
N ALA A 31 -20.77 13.92 10.51
CA ALA A 31 -20.90 12.61 11.14
C ALA A 31 -21.06 12.68 12.67
N VAL A 32 -20.29 13.54 13.33
CA VAL A 32 -20.32 13.69 14.79
C VAL A 32 -21.56 14.45 15.27
N GLU A 33 -21.96 15.51 14.58
CA GLU A 33 -23.03 16.41 15.05
C GLU A 33 -24.44 15.96 14.62
N HIS A 34 -24.56 15.25 13.49
CA HIS A 34 -25.87 14.99 12.86
C HIS A 34 -26.27 13.51 12.84
N THR A 35 -25.39 12.58 13.22
CA THR A 35 -25.77 11.17 13.35
C THR A 35 -26.21 10.85 14.78
N ARG A 36 -27.19 9.96 14.93
CA ARG A 36 -27.75 9.55 16.24
C ARG A 36 -26.69 9.16 17.28
N LEU A 37 -25.58 8.56 16.85
CA LEU A 37 -24.54 8.06 17.76
C LEU A 37 -23.31 8.99 17.87
N GLY A 38 -23.19 9.99 16.99
CA GLY A 38 -22.03 10.90 16.94
C GLY A 38 -20.68 10.19 16.78
N ILE A 39 -20.64 9.05 16.08
CA ILE A 39 -19.41 8.29 15.85
C ILE A 39 -18.68 8.90 14.65
N PRO A 40 -17.40 9.29 14.79
CA PRO A 40 -16.63 9.87 13.69
C PRO A 40 -16.30 8.83 12.61
N LEU A 41 -16.03 9.32 11.40
CA LEU A 41 -15.62 8.53 10.25
C LEU A 41 -14.18 8.05 10.39
N LEU A 42 -13.92 6.83 9.92
CA LEU A 42 -12.57 6.30 9.73
C LEU A 42 -12.21 6.40 8.24
N LEU A 43 -11.47 7.43 7.86
CA LEU A 43 -11.13 7.69 6.46
C LEU A 43 -9.88 6.90 6.05
N ALA A 44 -9.99 6.05 5.04
CA ALA A 44 -8.92 5.19 4.55
C ALA A 44 -8.43 5.63 3.17
N GLU A 45 -7.11 5.59 2.97
CA GLU A 45 -6.44 6.06 1.76
C GLU A 45 -5.37 5.08 1.28
N GLU A 46 -5.10 5.07 -0.02
CA GLU A 46 -3.99 4.30 -0.59
C GLU A 46 -2.65 4.95 -0.23
N CYS A 47 -1.77 4.19 0.41
CA CYS A 47 -0.45 4.67 0.85
C CYS A 47 0.75 3.76 0.46
N PRO A 48 0.75 2.99 -0.66
CA PRO A 48 1.80 2.00 -0.92
C PRO A 48 3.21 2.59 -1.16
N HIS A 49 3.29 3.78 -1.75
CA HIS A 49 4.57 4.46 -2.04
C HIS A 49 4.43 5.99 -2.01
N GLY A 50 3.63 6.49 -1.08
CA GLY A 50 3.11 7.86 -1.07
C GLY A 50 1.63 7.83 -0.76
N HIS A 51 1.07 8.90 -0.17
CA HIS A 51 -0.38 9.05 -0.14
C HIS A 51 -0.84 9.37 -1.57
N MET A 52 -1.68 8.52 -2.17
CA MET A 52 -2.15 8.67 -3.55
C MET A 52 -3.15 9.82 -3.68
N ALA A 53 -2.70 11.06 -3.46
CA ALA A 53 -3.47 12.29 -3.49
C ALA A 53 -2.65 13.42 -4.13
N ILE A 54 -3.30 14.53 -4.43
CA ILE A 54 -2.64 15.68 -5.03
C ILE A 54 -1.79 16.38 -3.96
N GLY A 55 -0.56 16.78 -4.34
CA GLY A 55 0.33 17.57 -3.49
C GLY A 55 1.13 16.77 -2.46
N THR A 56 1.22 15.45 -2.60
CA THR A 56 1.98 14.54 -1.73
C THR A 56 3.23 14.00 -2.42
N THR A 57 4.16 13.48 -1.64
CA THR A 57 5.41 12.92 -2.13
C THR A 57 5.20 11.53 -2.71
N VAL A 58 5.67 11.32 -3.95
CA VAL A 58 5.73 10.00 -4.59
C VAL A 58 7.11 9.38 -4.42
N PHE A 59 7.17 8.25 -3.72
CA PHE A 59 8.35 7.40 -3.57
C PHE A 59 8.38 6.32 -4.65
N PRO A 60 9.56 5.71 -4.91
CA PRO A 60 9.66 4.48 -5.69
C PRO A 60 8.65 3.41 -5.25
N THR A 61 8.16 2.62 -6.19
CA THR A 61 7.28 1.47 -5.92
C THR A 61 7.97 0.46 -5.02
N ALA A 62 7.19 -0.44 -4.41
CA ALA A 62 7.68 -1.33 -3.36
C ALA A 62 8.82 -2.24 -3.82
N ILE A 63 8.87 -2.63 -5.10
CA ILE A 63 9.97 -3.47 -5.59
C ILE A 63 11.29 -2.69 -5.56
N GLY A 64 11.27 -1.40 -5.91
CA GLY A 64 12.41 -0.51 -5.77
C GLY A 64 12.75 -0.22 -4.31
N GLN A 65 11.73 -0.15 -3.43
CA GLN A 65 11.95 -0.05 -1.99
C GLN A 65 12.67 -1.30 -1.45
N GLY A 66 12.24 -2.50 -1.84
CA GLY A 66 12.85 -3.78 -1.48
C GLY A 66 14.32 -3.86 -1.87
N SER A 67 14.66 -3.41 -3.08
CA SER A 67 16.04 -3.34 -3.58
C SER A 67 16.99 -2.48 -2.75
N THR A 68 16.49 -1.65 -1.82
CA THR A 68 17.36 -0.88 -0.91
C THR A 68 17.93 -1.71 0.24
N TRP A 69 17.29 -2.83 0.60
CA TRP A 69 17.61 -3.62 1.79
C TRP A 69 17.71 -2.78 3.09
N ASP A 70 16.98 -1.65 3.16
CA ASP A 70 17.08 -0.67 4.24
C ASP A 70 15.72 -0.44 4.95
N PRO A 71 15.37 -1.31 5.92
CA PRO A 71 14.15 -1.14 6.71
C PRO A 71 14.10 0.19 7.46
N ALA A 72 15.23 0.74 7.91
CA ALA A 72 15.24 2.01 8.62
C ALA A 72 14.85 3.19 7.72
N LEU A 73 15.28 3.17 6.45
CA LEU A 73 14.83 4.12 5.44
C LEU A 73 13.34 3.98 5.14
N LEU A 74 12.83 2.76 5.11
CA LEU A 74 11.41 2.49 4.89
C LEU A 74 10.54 2.94 6.06
N GLN A 75 10.99 2.75 7.29
CA GLN A 75 10.29 3.26 8.47
C GLN A 75 10.20 4.79 8.46
N ARG A 76 11.29 5.48 8.11
CA ARG A 76 11.24 6.93 7.92
C ARG A 76 10.26 7.31 6.81
N MET A 77 10.14 6.49 5.76
CA MET A 77 9.31 6.78 4.59
C MET A 77 7.85 6.67 4.99
N GLY A 78 7.49 5.60 5.71
CA GLY A 78 6.18 5.45 6.31
C GLY A 78 5.80 6.64 7.20
N ALA A 79 6.73 7.15 8.02
CA ALA A 79 6.46 8.31 8.86
C ALA A 79 6.19 9.60 8.06
N ALA A 80 6.86 9.78 6.91
CA ALA A 80 6.60 10.90 6.01
C ALA A 80 5.22 10.77 5.34
N ILE A 81 4.93 9.59 4.78
CA ILE A 81 3.63 9.27 4.15
C ILE A 81 2.48 9.48 5.14
N ALA A 82 2.62 8.97 6.37
CA ALA A 82 1.59 9.11 7.40
C ALA A 82 1.33 10.58 7.77
N ALA A 83 2.39 11.39 7.88
CA ALA A 83 2.23 12.80 8.16
C ALA A 83 1.50 13.53 7.01
N GLU A 84 1.86 13.25 5.76
CA GLU A 84 1.19 13.82 4.58
C GLU A 84 -0.28 13.37 4.47
N ALA A 85 -0.57 12.09 4.70
CA ALA A 85 -1.92 11.57 4.70
C ALA A 85 -2.76 12.17 5.83
N ARG A 86 -2.17 12.32 7.03
CA ARG A 86 -2.85 12.89 8.20
C ARG A 86 -3.29 14.33 7.99
N VAL A 87 -2.44 15.18 7.43
CA VAL A 87 -2.80 16.60 7.21
C VAL A 87 -3.93 16.76 6.20
N GLN A 88 -4.17 15.76 5.34
CA GLN A 88 -5.30 15.74 4.41
C GLN A 88 -6.54 15.00 4.96
N GLY A 89 -6.49 14.50 6.21
CA GLY A 89 -7.62 13.91 6.92
C GLY A 89 -7.68 12.37 6.92
N ALA A 90 -6.68 11.67 6.38
CA ALA A 90 -6.65 10.21 6.43
C ALA A 90 -6.46 9.70 7.88
N HIS A 91 -6.95 8.50 8.16
CA HIS A 91 -6.78 7.79 9.45
C HIS A 91 -6.16 6.41 9.27
N VAL A 92 -6.39 5.80 8.10
CA VAL A 92 -5.92 4.47 7.72
C VAL A 92 -5.17 4.59 6.39
N GLY A 93 -4.00 3.96 6.33
CA GLY A 93 -3.24 3.77 5.10
C GLY A 93 -3.33 2.32 4.63
N TYR A 94 -3.77 2.11 3.40
CA TYR A 94 -3.67 0.81 2.74
C TYR A 94 -2.22 0.59 2.28
N GLY A 95 -1.59 -0.42 2.88
CA GLY A 95 -0.16 -0.67 2.81
C GLY A 95 0.39 -1.06 4.20
N PRO A 96 1.45 -1.90 4.24
CA PRO A 96 2.20 -2.47 3.11
C PRO A 96 1.44 -3.56 2.35
N VAL A 97 1.84 -3.76 1.08
CA VAL A 97 1.53 -4.98 0.32
C VAL A 97 2.61 -6.02 0.68
N LEU A 98 2.18 -7.17 1.20
CA LEU A 98 3.03 -8.22 1.75
C LEU A 98 2.99 -9.51 0.93
N ASP A 99 2.40 -9.43 -0.25
CA ASP A 99 2.44 -10.48 -1.25
C ASP A 99 3.87 -10.72 -1.75
N LEU A 100 4.18 -11.96 -2.12
CA LEU A 100 5.49 -12.32 -2.69
C LEU A 100 5.40 -12.32 -4.22
N ALA A 101 6.34 -11.66 -4.90
CA ALA A 101 6.42 -11.66 -6.35
C ALA A 101 7.04 -12.94 -6.91
N ARG A 102 6.37 -14.08 -6.74
CA ARG A 102 6.79 -15.37 -7.31
C ARG A 102 6.06 -15.75 -8.60
N GLU A 103 5.11 -14.92 -9.03
CA GLU A 103 4.51 -14.99 -10.36
C GLU A 103 4.80 -13.67 -11.10
N PRO A 104 5.88 -13.59 -11.90
CA PRO A 104 6.32 -12.35 -12.53
C PRO A 104 5.35 -11.83 -13.60
N ARG A 105 4.42 -12.66 -14.10
CA ARG A 105 3.37 -12.23 -15.03
C ARG A 105 2.23 -11.48 -14.33
N TRP A 106 2.16 -11.57 -13.00
CA TRP A 106 1.13 -10.90 -12.23
C TRP A 106 1.26 -9.38 -12.33
N SER A 107 0.15 -8.72 -12.64
CA SER A 107 0.13 -7.29 -12.97
C SER A 107 0.50 -6.35 -11.82
N ARG A 108 0.66 -6.86 -10.59
CA ARG A 108 0.94 -6.07 -9.38
C ARG A 108 2.28 -6.40 -8.72
N VAL A 109 3.18 -7.07 -9.44
CA VAL A 109 4.54 -7.40 -8.97
C VAL A 109 5.28 -6.17 -8.41
N GLU A 110 5.11 -5.00 -9.04
CA GLU A 110 5.74 -3.75 -8.61
C GLU A 110 5.34 -3.28 -7.20
N GLU A 111 4.21 -3.75 -6.69
CA GLU A 111 3.70 -3.42 -5.36
C GLU A 111 4.31 -4.29 -4.25
N THR A 112 5.07 -5.32 -4.59
CA THR A 112 5.72 -6.21 -3.62
C THR A 112 7.14 -5.77 -3.29
N TYR A 113 7.70 -6.30 -2.19
CA TYR A 113 9.12 -6.10 -1.86
C TYR A 113 10.06 -7.11 -2.52
N GLY A 114 9.54 -7.98 -3.40
CA GLY A 114 10.26 -9.09 -4.03
C GLY A 114 9.66 -10.46 -3.70
N GLU A 115 10.43 -11.51 -3.97
CA GLU A 115 10.02 -12.92 -3.83
C GLU A 115 10.34 -13.54 -2.47
N ASP A 116 11.17 -12.87 -1.67
CA ASP A 116 11.71 -13.39 -0.42
C ASP A 116 10.81 -13.02 0.79
N PRO A 117 10.32 -14.01 1.56
CA PRO A 117 9.49 -13.75 2.73
C PRO A 117 10.23 -13.01 3.86
N VAL A 118 11.55 -13.18 4.00
CA VAL A 118 12.31 -12.53 5.08
C VAL A 118 12.45 -11.03 4.83
N LEU A 119 12.86 -10.65 3.62
CA LEU A 119 12.93 -9.26 3.16
C LEU A 119 11.55 -8.61 3.26
N THR A 120 10.52 -9.26 2.72
CA THR A 120 9.13 -8.76 2.77
C THR A 120 8.67 -8.54 4.21
N SER A 121 8.98 -9.46 5.13
CA SER A 121 8.68 -9.31 6.55
C SER A 121 9.37 -8.07 7.16
N ARG A 122 10.67 -7.90 6.92
CA ARG A 122 11.45 -6.78 7.47
C ARG A 122 10.98 -5.43 6.94
N MET A 123 10.72 -5.35 5.64
CA MET A 123 10.22 -4.13 4.98
C MET A 123 8.80 -3.81 5.42
N GLY A 124 7.91 -4.81 5.47
CA GLY A 124 6.55 -4.67 5.96
C GLY A 124 6.47 -4.14 7.39
N VAL A 125 7.23 -4.75 8.31
CA VAL A 125 7.30 -4.30 9.72
C VAL A 125 7.80 -2.86 9.81
N ALA A 126 8.80 -2.48 9.01
CA ALA A 126 9.30 -1.11 8.98
C ALA A 126 8.22 -0.12 8.53
N LEU A 127 7.46 -0.42 7.48
CA LEU A 127 6.39 0.47 7.02
C LEU A 127 5.28 0.60 8.06
N VAL A 128 4.86 -0.51 8.69
CA VAL A 128 3.87 -0.50 9.79
C VAL A 128 4.32 0.41 10.93
N ARG A 129 5.58 0.28 11.36
CA ARG A 129 6.16 1.16 12.41
C ARG A 129 6.24 2.61 11.96
N GLY A 130 6.53 2.85 10.69
CA GLY A 130 6.53 4.20 10.11
C GLY A 130 5.15 4.85 10.14
N PHE A 131 4.12 4.12 9.70
CA PHE A 131 2.74 4.59 9.68
C PHE A 131 2.20 4.87 11.08
N GLN A 132 2.42 3.95 12.00
CA GLN A 132 1.77 3.97 13.31
C GLN A 132 2.59 4.73 14.37
N GLY A 133 3.89 4.93 14.14
CA GLY A 133 4.79 5.61 15.06
C GLY A 133 4.77 5.01 16.46
N ALA A 134 4.82 5.88 17.48
CA ALA A 134 4.63 5.49 18.89
C ALA A 134 3.14 5.27 19.27
N GLY A 135 2.20 5.48 18.33
CA GLY A 135 0.76 5.35 18.55
C GLY A 135 -0.09 6.30 17.71
N LEU A 136 -1.33 5.88 17.44
CA LEU A 136 -2.33 6.63 16.66
C LEU A 136 -2.75 8.00 17.22
N PRO A 137 -2.78 8.24 18.56
CA PRO A 137 -3.15 9.54 19.12
C PRO A 137 -2.16 10.68 18.85
N SER A 138 -1.04 10.42 18.16
CA SER A 138 0.03 11.41 17.91
C SER A 138 -0.33 12.51 16.91
N GLY A 139 -1.51 12.46 16.28
CA GLY A 139 -1.93 13.42 15.24
C GLY A 139 -1.18 13.32 13.91
N ARG A 140 -0.14 12.47 13.81
CA ARG A 140 0.70 12.27 12.62
C ARG A 140 0.73 10.83 12.11
N ALA A 141 0.30 9.89 12.95
CA ALA A 141 0.29 8.46 12.63
C ALA A 141 -1.05 8.03 12.03
N ILE A 142 -1.02 7.08 11.09
CA ILE A 142 -2.18 6.39 10.52
C ILE A 142 -2.12 4.90 10.84
N ALA A 143 -3.27 4.24 10.90
CA ALA A 143 -3.36 2.79 11.02
C ALA A 143 -2.88 2.13 9.73
N ALA A 144 -1.98 1.14 9.83
CA ALA A 144 -1.56 0.35 8.68
C ALA A 144 -2.57 -0.76 8.39
N THR A 145 -2.88 -0.96 7.11
CA THR A 145 -3.66 -2.10 6.62
C THR A 145 -2.78 -3.02 5.79
N LEU A 146 -2.49 -4.20 6.33
CA LEU A 146 -1.73 -5.24 5.64
C LEU A 146 -2.56 -5.79 4.49
N LYS A 147 -1.98 -5.95 3.30
CA LYS A 147 -2.70 -6.52 2.15
C LYS A 147 -1.80 -7.36 1.24
N HIS A 148 -2.31 -8.32 0.48
CA HIS A 148 -3.69 -8.83 0.51
C HIS A 148 -3.68 -10.21 1.17
N PHE A 149 -4.46 -10.38 2.24
CA PHE A 149 -4.45 -11.62 3.01
C PHE A 149 -5.38 -12.67 2.37
N ALA A 150 -4.89 -13.73 1.72
CA ALA A 150 -3.49 -14.16 1.64
C ALA A 150 -3.06 -14.67 0.26
N ALA A 151 -1.73 -14.73 0.06
CA ALA A 151 -1.07 -15.36 -1.09
C ALA A 151 -1.53 -14.82 -2.45
N TYR A 152 -1.81 -13.51 -2.53
CA TYR A 152 -2.40 -12.93 -3.74
C TYR A 152 -1.40 -12.77 -4.89
N GLY A 153 -0.10 -12.69 -4.57
CA GLY A 153 0.97 -12.47 -5.56
C GLY A 153 1.42 -13.69 -6.37
N VAL A 154 0.70 -14.80 -6.28
CA VAL A 154 0.99 -16.05 -7.01
C VAL A 154 -0.25 -16.64 -7.70
N PRO A 155 -1.06 -15.84 -8.42
CA PRO A 155 -2.25 -16.39 -9.06
C PRO A 155 -1.87 -17.33 -10.19
N GLU A 156 -2.68 -18.36 -10.40
CA GLU A 156 -2.52 -19.26 -11.54
C GLU A 156 -2.61 -18.47 -12.86
N GLY A 157 -1.64 -18.71 -13.75
CA GLY A 157 -1.53 -18.01 -15.04
C GLY A 157 -1.12 -16.53 -14.94
N GLY A 158 -0.87 -15.98 -13.74
CA GLY A 158 -0.52 -14.56 -13.57
C GLY A 158 -1.72 -13.61 -13.64
N HIS A 159 -2.95 -14.11 -13.67
CA HIS A 159 -4.14 -13.27 -13.78
C HIS A 159 -4.51 -12.64 -12.44
N ASN A 160 -4.64 -11.31 -12.42
CA ASN A 160 -5.06 -10.58 -11.23
C ASN A 160 -6.45 -11.05 -10.76
N GLY A 161 -6.59 -11.39 -9.49
CA GLY A 161 -7.83 -11.98 -8.95
C GLY A 161 -7.94 -13.50 -9.11
N GLY A 162 -7.02 -14.13 -9.85
CA GLY A 162 -7.01 -15.57 -10.11
C GLY A 162 -6.80 -16.39 -8.85
N SER A 163 -7.33 -17.61 -8.86
CA SER A 163 -7.14 -18.59 -7.79
C SER A 163 -5.68 -19.04 -7.69
N LEU A 164 -5.29 -19.55 -6.53
CA LEU A 164 -4.09 -20.36 -6.38
C LEU A 164 -4.42 -21.73 -5.80
N SER A 165 -3.66 -22.73 -6.23
CA SER A 165 -3.67 -24.07 -5.64
C SER A 165 -2.36 -24.26 -4.88
N THR A 166 -2.41 -24.39 -3.55
CA THR A 166 -1.20 -24.54 -2.74
C THR A 166 -1.45 -25.24 -1.41
N GLY A 167 -0.47 -26.00 -0.94
CA GLY A 167 -0.57 -26.69 0.34
C GLY A 167 -0.41 -25.77 1.55
N LEU A 168 -0.97 -26.18 2.69
CA LEU A 168 -0.82 -25.48 3.97
C LEU A 168 0.65 -25.22 4.35
N ARG A 169 1.56 -26.14 4.01
CA ARG A 169 2.99 -25.95 4.26
C ARG A 169 3.51 -24.66 3.62
N GLU A 170 3.19 -24.43 2.36
CA GLU A 170 3.67 -23.25 1.62
C GLU A 170 3.04 -21.96 2.17
N LEU A 171 1.74 -22.00 2.51
CA LEU A 171 1.09 -20.88 3.20
C LEU A 171 1.84 -20.51 4.48
N HIS A 172 2.12 -21.48 5.35
CA HIS A 172 2.77 -21.23 6.63
C HIS A 172 4.26 -20.88 6.51
N GLN A 173 4.97 -21.42 5.52
CA GLN A 173 6.41 -21.22 5.36
C GLN A 173 6.77 -19.96 4.56
N SER A 174 5.93 -19.56 3.58
CA SER A 174 6.26 -18.47 2.65
C SER A 174 5.29 -17.31 2.73
N TYR A 175 3.98 -17.54 2.67
CA TYR A 175 3.01 -16.45 2.46
C TYR A 175 2.51 -15.79 3.76
N PHE A 176 2.44 -16.55 4.85
CA PHE A 176 2.04 -16.07 6.16
C PHE A 176 3.10 -15.30 6.94
N PRO A 177 4.41 -15.65 6.90
CA PRO A 177 5.42 -14.99 7.72
C PRO A 177 5.44 -13.45 7.61
N PRO A 178 5.33 -12.82 6.42
CA PRO A 178 5.27 -11.37 6.31
C PRO A 178 4.09 -10.76 7.08
N PHE A 179 2.89 -11.33 6.92
CA PHE A 179 1.69 -10.87 7.63
C PHE A 179 1.81 -11.10 9.13
N ARG A 180 2.27 -12.28 9.55
CA ARG A 180 2.44 -12.62 10.97
C ARG A 180 3.42 -11.67 11.65
N ALA A 181 4.55 -11.36 11.01
CA ALA A 181 5.53 -10.42 11.53
C ALA A 181 4.95 -9.01 11.67
N ALA A 182 4.18 -8.55 10.67
CA ALA A 182 3.54 -7.24 10.70
C ALA A 182 2.39 -7.15 11.73
N VAL A 183 1.63 -8.24 11.95
CA VAL A 183 0.66 -8.36 13.04
C VAL A 183 1.35 -8.28 14.41
N GLN A 184 2.45 -9.00 14.59
CA GLN A 184 3.25 -8.94 15.83
C GLN A 184 3.89 -7.56 16.05
N ALA A 185 4.19 -6.82 14.98
CA ALA A 185 4.62 -5.43 15.06
C ALA A 185 3.48 -4.45 15.40
N GLY A 186 2.25 -4.94 15.56
CA GLY A 186 1.11 -4.18 16.04
C GLY A 186 0.28 -3.51 14.93
N ALA A 187 0.26 -4.06 13.71
CA ALA A 187 -0.64 -3.58 12.66
C ALA A 187 -2.10 -3.50 13.14
N TRP A 188 -2.83 -2.47 12.72
CA TRP A 188 -4.21 -2.22 13.15
C TRP A 188 -5.27 -2.82 12.24
N SER A 189 -4.91 -3.12 10.99
CA SER A 189 -5.87 -3.58 9.98
C SER A 189 -5.26 -4.63 9.06
N VAL A 190 -6.09 -5.54 8.56
CA VAL A 190 -5.75 -6.53 7.53
C VAL A 190 -6.85 -6.53 6.47
N MET A 191 -6.46 -6.48 5.20
CA MET A 191 -7.37 -6.57 4.06
C MET A 191 -7.35 -7.99 3.50
N ALA A 192 -8.52 -8.61 3.37
CA ALA A 192 -8.67 -9.90 2.71
C ALA A 192 -8.48 -9.76 1.19
N ALA A 193 -7.86 -10.75 0.56
CA ALA A 193 -7.59 -10.76 -0.86
C ALA A 193 -8.83 -11.12 -1.73
N TYR A 194 -8.73 -10.78 -3.02
CA TYR A 194 -9.74 -11.08 -4.05
C TYR A 194 -9.84 -12.57 -4.41
N ASN A 195 -8.68 -13.24 -4.41
CA ASN A 195 -8.51 -14.59 -4.92
C ASN A 195 -9.14 -15.66 -4.02
N SER A 196 -9.02 -16.90 -4.47
CA SER A 196 -9.29 -18.10 -3.67
C SER A 196 -8.00 -18.90 -3.46
N VAL A 197 -7.93 -19.59 -2.32
CA VAL A 197 -6.89 -20.58 -2.00
C VAL A 197 -7.56 -21.95 -2.02
N ASP A 198 -7.12 -22.85 -2.89
CA ASP A 198 -7.72 -24.18 -3.08
C ASP A 198 -9.25 -24.12 -3.24
N GLY A 199 -9.74 -23.13 -4.01
CA GLY A 199 -11.17 -22.93 -4.29
C GLY A 199 -11.96 -22.22 -3.18
N VAL A 200 -11.35 -21.87 -2.04
CA VAL A 200 -12.01 -21.10 -0.97
C VAL A 200 -11.66 -19.61 -1.09
N PRO A 201 -12.63 -18.71 -1.35
CA PRO A 201 -12.35 -17.28 -1.46
C PRO A 201 -11.77 -16.72 -0.16
N CYS A 202 -10.69 -15.93 -0.26
CA CYS A 202 -9.99 -15.38 0.90
C CYS A 202 -10.92 -14.54 1.80
N SER A 203 -11.81 -13.76 1.19
CA SER A 203 -12.81 -12.94 1.88
C SER A 203 -13.91 -13.74 2.59
N ALA A 204 -14.04 -15.05 2.33
CA ALA A 204 -14.99 -15.95 2.98
C ALA A 204 -14.32 -17.10 3.75
N SER A 205 -12.99 -17.10 3.86
CA SER A 205 -12.25 -18.20 4.47
C SER A 205 -12.22 -18.09 5.99
N ALA A 206 -12.99 -18.93 6.68
CA ALA A 206 -12.95 -19.05 8.14
C ALA A 206 -11.57 -19.47 8.64
N TYR A 207 -10.88 -20.33 7.89
CA TYR A 207 -9.51 -20.74 8.21
C TYR A 207 -8.57 -19.53 8.25
N LEU A 208 -8.57 -18.68 7.21
CA LEU A 208 -7.69 -17.51 7.17
C LEU A 208 -8.12 -16.46 8.20
N LEU A 209 -9.38 -16.02 8.15
CA LEU A 209 -9.85 -14.85 8.88
C LEU A 209 -10.14 -15.13 10.36
N THR A 210 -10.48 -16.36 10.72
CA THR A 210 -10.78 -16.74 12.11
C THR A 210 -9.68 -17.60 12.70
N ASP A 211 -9.35 -18.75 12.12
CA ASP A 211 -8.41 -19.68 12.75
C ASP A 211 -6.99 -19.14 12.77
N VAL A 212 -6.46 -18.72 11.63
CA VAL A 212 -5.10 -18.18 11.54
C VAL A 212 -5.05 -16.78 12.16
N LEU A 213 -5.80 -15.83 11.63
CA LEU A 213 -5.64 -14.43 12.02
C LEU A 213 -6.09 -14.15 13.46
N ARG A 214 -7.26 -14.64 13.88
CA ARG A 214 -7.82 -14.35 15.21
C ARG A 214 -7.36 -15.32 16.28
N ARG A 215 -7.42 -16.62 16.02
CA ARG A 215 -7.13 -17.65 17.05
C ARG A 215 -5.63 -17.90 17.20
N GLN A 216 -4.90 -18.09 16.10
CA GLN A 216 -3.47 -18.41 16.16
C GLN A 216 -2.58 -17.17 16.33
N TRP A 217 -2.87 -16.07 15.62
CA TRP A 217 -2.03 -14.85 15.69
C TRP A 217 -2.55 -13.81 16.67
N HIS A 218 -3.71 -14.05 17.29
CA HIS A 218 -4.32 -13.16 18.27
C HIS A 218 -4.52 -11.72 17.77
N PHE A 219 -4.76 -11.53 16.47
CA PHE A 219 -4.93 -10.21 15.88
C PHE A 219 -6.13 -9.47 16.47
N GLN A 220 -5.88 -8.32 17.08
CA GLN A 220 -6.89 -7.50 17.77
C GLN A 220 -7.39 -6.32 16.92
N GLY A 221 -6.85 -6.13 15.73
CA GLY A 221 -7.27 -5.07 14.81
C GLY A 221 -8.59 -5.38 14.10
N PHE A 222 -8.92 -4.58 13.09
CA PHE A 222 -10.10 -4.81 12.26
C PHE A 222 -9.71 -5.42 10.91
N THR A 223 -10.65 -6.11 10.29
CA THR A 223 -10.46 -6.70 8.96
C THR A 223 -11.34 -5.98 7.96
N VAL A 224 -10.81 -5.69 6.79
CA VAL A 224 -11.55 -5.07 5.68
C VAL A 224 -11.56 -6.01 4.48
N SER A 225 -12.61 -5.95 3.68
CA SER A 225 -12.61 -6.59 2.36
C SER A 225 -11.89 -5.70 1.36
N ASP A 226 -11.31 -6.30 0.33
CA ASP A 226 -10.93 -5.53 -0.86
C ASP A 226 -12.17 -5.09 -1.67
N LEU A 227 -11.96 -4.18 -2.61
CA LEU A 227 -13.02 -3.52 -3.38
C LEU A 227 -13.92 -4.52 -4.11
N GLY A 228 -15.16 -4.66 -3.66
CA GLY A 228 -16.11 -5.57 -4.31
C GLY A 228 -15.84 -7.06 -4.07
N SER A 229 -14.85 -7.44 -3.25
CA SER A 229 -14.58 -8.87 -2.93
C SER A 229 -15.77 -9.56 -2.28
N ILE A 230 -16.56 -8.81 -1.49
CA ILE A 230 -17.80 -9.32 -0.88
C ILE A 230 -18.85 -9.62 -1.95
N SER A 231 -19.12 -8.69 -2.86
CA SER A 231 -20.01 -8.95 -4.01
C SER A 231 -19.47 -10.05 -4.92
N GLY A 232 -18.15 -10.14 -5.06
CA GLY A 232 -17.41 -11.16 -5.79
C GLY A 232 -17.69 -12.58 -5.33
N LEU A 233 -18.14 -12.79 -4.10
CA LEU A 233 -18.57 -14.11 -3.62
C LEU A 233 -19.74 -14.69 -4.43
N ALA A 234 -20.67 -13.83 -4.88
CA ALA A 234 -21.76 -14.23 -5.75
C ALA A 234 -21.39 -14.12 -7.24
N SER A 235 -20.77 -13.02 -7.64
CA SER A 235 -20.58 -12.69 -9.06
C SER A 235 -19.38 -13.38 -9.72
N THR A 236 -18.32 -13.67 -8.97
CA THR A 236 -17.04 -14.15 -9.52
C THR A 236 -16.71 -15.54 -9.01
N HIS A 237 -16.90 -15.79 -7.72
CA HIS A 237 -16.62 -17.08 -7.10
C HIS A 237 -17.82 -18.03 -7.10
N HIS A 238 -19.04 -17.52 -7.30
CA HIS A 238 -20.29 -18.29 -7.29
C HIS A 238 -20.49 -19.17 -6.05
N VAL A 239 -19.98 -18.74 -4.89
CA VAL A 239 -20.09 -19.47 -3.61
C VAL A 239 -21.23 -18.98 -2.73
N ALA A 240 -21.98 -17.97 -3.16
CA ALA A 240 -23.11 -17.43 -2.42
C ALA A 240 -24.26 -17.00 -3.34
N ALA A 241 -25.49 -17.36 -2.94
CA ALA A 241 -26.69 -17.15 -3.73
C ALA A 241 -27.21 -15.69 -3.70
N THR A 242 -26.99 -14.95 -2.61
CA THR A 242 -27.50 -13.57 -2.45
C THR A 242 -26.53 -12.67 -1.68
N HIS A 243 -26.56 -11.37 -1.96
CA HIS A 243 -25.80 -10.36 -1.22
C HIS A 243 -26.14 -10.32 0.28
N LEU A 244 -27.37 -10.71 0.66
CA LEU A 244 -27.77 -10.79 2.07
C LEU A 244 -27.10 -11.96 2.80
N ALA A 245 -27.09 -13.15 2.19
CA ALA A 245 -26.39 -14.31 2.75
C ALA A 245 -24.89 -14.03 2.92
N ILE A 246 -24.30 -13.31 1.97
CA ILE A 246 -22.92 -12.84 2.01
C ILE A 246 -22.69 -11.91 3.21
N ALA A 247 -23.51 -10.87 3.38
CA ALA A 247 -23.35 -9.88 4.44
C ALA A 247 -23.43 -10.51 5.84
N VAL A 248 -24.36 -11.46 6.03
CA VAL A 248 -24.52 -12.19 7.30
C VAL A 248 -23.34 -13.11 7.58
N GLY A 249 -22.88 -13.88 6.59
CA GLY A 249 -21.72 -14.77 6.75
C GLY A 249 -20.44 -14.00 7.08
N HIS A 250 -20.17 -12.92 6.35
CA HIS A 250 -18.99 -12.08 6.55
C HIS A 250 -19.02 -11.37 7.92
N ALA A 251 -20.16 -10.81 8.33
CA ALA A 251 -20.30 -10.19 9.64
C ALA A 251 -20.02 -11.20 10.78
N ARG A 252 -20.49 -12.44 10.66
CA ARG A 252 -20.23 -13.50 11.66
C ARG A 252 -18.75 -13.84 11.81
N MET A 253 -17.97 -13.80 10.73
CA MET A 253 -16.52 -14.03 10.79
C MET A 253 -15.75 -12.85 11.39
N GLN A 254 -16.30 -11.65 11.35
CA GLN A 254 -15.68 -10.45 11.92
C GLN A 254 -16.06 -10.19 13.39
N VAL A 255 -17.18 -10.76 13.86
CA VAL A 255 -17.63 -10.65 15.24
C VAL A 255 -16.94 -11.72 16.10
N GLN A 256 -16.24 -11.29 17.15
CA GLN A 256 -15.67 -12.20 18.13
C GLN A 256 -16.78 -13.03 18.80
N PRO A 257 -16.64 -14.36 18.98
CA PRO A 257 -17.37 -15.03 20.04
C PRO A 257 -16.88 -14.44 21.37
N ALA A 258 -17.71 -13.63 22.01
CA ALA A 258 -17.43 -13.11 23.34
C ALA A 258 -17.22 -14.29 24.30
N ARG A 259 -15.98 -14.56 24.72
CA ARG A 259 -15.77 -15.36 25.94
C ARG A 259 -16.40 -14.60 27.10
N PRO A 260 -17.14 -15.27 28.00
CA PRO A 260 -17.81 -14.60 29.11
C PRO A 260 -16.79 -14.26 30.19
N GLN A 261 -15.97 -13.23 29.95
CA GLN A 261 -15.26 -12.54 31.00
C GLN A 261 -15.75 -11.10 31.00
N ARG A 262 -16.53 -10.76 32.03
CA ARG A 262 -17.24 -9.48 32.25
C ARG A 262 -16.33 -8.23 32.30
N SER A 263 -15.03 -8.37 32.01
CA SER A 263 -14.02 -7.30 31.99
C SER A 263 -13.71 -6.74 30.60
N CYS A 264 -13.91 -7.50 29.51
CA CYS A 264 -13.41 -7.10 28.18
C CYS A 264 -14.30 -6.08 27.45
N GLN A 265 -15.63 -6.17 27.60
CA GLN A 265 -16.54 -5.13 27.07
C GLN A 265 -16.28 -3.76 27.71
N ARG A 266 -15.86 -3.72 28.98
CA ARG A 266 -15.39 -2.47 29.61
C ARG A 266 -14.09 -1.97 28.97
N GLN A 267 -13.14 -2.83 28.62
CA GLN A 267 -11.89 -2.40 27.96
C GLN A 267 -12.08 -1.93 26.50
N GLN A 268 -12.99 -2.53 25.73
CA GLN A 268 -13.30 -2.09 24.36
C GLN A 268 -14.14 -0.81 24.34
N LEU A 269 -15.08 -0.66 25.28
CA LEU A 269 -15.80 0.61 25.53
C LEU A 269 -14.89 1.66 26.16
N GLN A 270 -13.88 1.31 26.96
CA GLN A 270 -12.89 2.26 27.49
C GLN A 270 -11.93 2.71 26.39
N ARG A 271 -11.50 1.83 25.48
CA ARG A 271 -10.68 2.20 24.31
C ARG A 271 -11.44 3.07 23.30
N THR A 272 -12.74 2.85 23.11
CA THR A 272 -13.59 3.75 22.30
C THR A 272 -14.05 5.01 23.05
N ARG A 273 -14.17 4.98 24.38
CA ARG A 273 -14.35 6.20 25.20
C ARG A 273 -13.10 7.07 25.22
N HIS A 274 -11.90 6.49 25.12
CA HIS A 274 -10.69 7.24 24.86
C HIS A 274 -10.63 7.80 23.42
N LEU A 275 -11.36 7.24 22.44
CA LEU A 275 -11.49 7.90 21.13
C LEU A 275 -12.39 9.16 21.17
N ARG A 276 -13.18 9.34 22.23
CA ARG A 276 -14.14 10.45 22.36
C ARG A 276 -13.48 11.81 22.63
N PRO A 277 -12.30 11.90 23.29
CA PRO A 277 -11.48 13.11 23.28
C PRO A 277 -10.16 13.01 22.48
N LEU A 278 -9.78 11.85 21.91
CA LEU A 278 -8.48 11.66 21.22
C LEU A 278 -8.50 11.90 19.69
N LEU A 279 -9.64 12.23 19.11
CA LEU A 279 -9.71 12.80 17.76
C LEU A 279 -9.91 14.31 17.95
N PRO A 280 -8.87 15.16 17.80
CA PRO A 280 -9.11 16.59 17.75
C PRO A 280 -10.17 16.86 16.68
N LEU A 281 -11.18 17.66 17.05
CA LEU A 281 -12.15 18.22 16.12
C LEU A 281 -11.36 19.07 15.11
N GLY A 282 -10.99 18.44 14.00
CA GLY A 282 -10.28 19.07 12.90
C GLY A 282 -8.77 18.81 12.87
N VAL A 283 -8.24 18.70 11.65
CA VAL A 283 -6.83 19.00 11.37
C VAL A 283 -6.54 20.42 11.88
N PRO A 284 -5.45 20.68 12.63
CA PRO A 284 -5.10 22.04 13.04
C PRO A 284 -5.05 22.94 11.81
N GLN A 285 -5.93 23.94 11.75
CA GLN A 285 -5.76 25.03 10.82
C GLN A 285 -4.48 25.76 11.24
N HIS A 286 -3.39 25.59 10.48
CA HIS A 286 -2.23 26.45 10.62
C HIS A 286 -2.66 27.88 10.29
N ARG A 287 -3.06 28.64 11.31
CA ARG A 287 -3.11 30.10 11.23
C ARG A 287 -1.68 30.56 11.01
N HIS A 288 -1.44 31.28 9.92
CA HIS A 288 -0.22 32.06 9.72
C HIS A 288 -0.13 33.14 10.81
N ARG A 289 0.33 32.77 12.01
CA ARG A 289 0.93 33.70 12.96
C ARG A 289 2.42 33.43 12.97
N LYS A 290 3.20 34.43 12.57
CA LYS A 290 4.65 34.50 12.76
C LYS A 290 4.94 34.43 14.26
N ALA A 291 5.13 33.24 14.79
CA ALA A 291 5.76 33.01 16.09
C ALA A 291 6.64 31.76 15.95
N PRO A 292 7.91 31.79 16.39
CA PRO A 292 8.84 30.71 16.14
C PRO A 292 8.53 29.54 17.06
N HIS A 293 7.72 28.59 16.59
CA HIS A 293 7.68 27.27 17.20
C HIS A 293 9.01 26.58 16.90
N ARG A 294 9.90 26.55 17.90
CA ARG A 294 10.97 25.56 17.98
C ARG A 294 10.31 24.19 18.01
N SER A 295 10.17 23.59 16.84
CA SER A 295 9.82 22.19 16.66
C SER A 295 11.11 21.38 16.78
N ASP A 296 11.00 20.19 17.40
CA ASP A 296 12.05 19.16 17.47
C ASP A 296 12.43 18.61 16.08
N HIS A 297 12.93 19.49 15.22
CA HIS A 297 13.38 19.21 13.86
C HIS A 297 14.90 19.13 13.75
N ALA A 298 15.61 19.16 14.87
CA ALA A 298 17.04 18.89 14.92
C ALA A 298 17.30 17.42 14.55
N GLY A 299 17.42 17.12 13.25
CA GLY A 299 18.01 15.87 12.75
C GLY A 299 17.25 15.05 11.70
N ARG A 300 16.01 15.40 11.30
CA ARG A 300 15.30 14.66 10.23
C ARG A 300 15.51 15.33 8.87
N PRO A 301 16.02 14.63 7.84
CA PRO A 301 16.18 15.21 6.51
C PRO A 301 14.81 15.57 5.91
N PRO A 302 14.70 16.66 5.13
CA PRO A 302 13.50 16.97 4.34
C PRO A 302 12.98 15.76 3.55
N VAL A 303 11.67 15.62 3.43
CA VAL A 303 11.01 14.50 2.72
C VAL A 303 11.53 14.33 1.29
N ALA A 304 11.85 15.43 0.61
CA ALA A 304 12.48 15.42 -0.71
C ALA A 304 13.86 14.74 -0.72
N LEU A 305 14.72 14.99 0.28
CA LEU A 305 16.02 14.31 0.39
C LEU A 305 15.83 12.82 0.68
N GLN A 306 14.81 12.47 1.45
CA GLN A 306 14.50 11.09 1.73
C GLN A 306 14.07 10.33 0.47
N ARG A 307 13.19 10.93 -0.34
CA ARG A 307 12.80 10.41 -1.66
C ARG A 307 14.02 10.20 -2.55
N GLN A 308 14.90 11.19 -2.65
CA GLN A 308 16.13 11.09 -3.44
C GLN A 308 17.06 9.97 -2.94
N ARG A 309 17.22 9.81 -1.62
CA ARG A 309 18.02 8.73 -1.02
C ARG A 309 17.45 7.37 -1.37
N LEU A 310 16.14 7.19 -1.27
CA LEU A 310 15.46 5.94 -1.61
C LEU A 310 15.62 5.64 -3.10
N GLN A 311 15.40 6.63 -3.96
CA GLN A 311 15.55 6.48 -5.40
C GLN A 311 16.99 6.11 -5.83
N ARG A 312 18.02 6.69 -5.18
CA ARG A 312 19.42 6.32 -5.44
C ARG A 312 19.74 4.91 -4.96
N ARG A 313 19.26 4.51 -3.77
CA ARG A 313 19.51 3.18 -3.21
C ARG A 313 18.72 2.07 -3.90
N ALA A 314 17.59 2.41 -4.54
CA ALA A 314 16.76 1.45 -5.28
C ALA A 314 17.39 1.02 -6.61
N GLN A 315 18.38 1.75 -7.13
CA GLN A 315 19.02 1.43 -8.41
C GLN A 315 19.90 0.18 -8.28
N VAL A 316 19.58 -0.83 -9.07
CA VAL A 316 20.37 -2.07 -9.17
C VAL A 316 21.23 -1.99 -10.44
N LEU A 317 22.55 -2.02 -10.26
CA LEU A 317 23.49 -2.10 -11.39
C LEU A 317 23.56 -3.55 -11.88
N ALA A 318 22.78 -3.90 -12.90
CA ALA A 318 22.71 -5.27 -13.42
C ALA A 318 24.00 -5.71 -14.14
N ARG A 319 24.62 -4.81 -14.91
CA ARG A 319 25.89 -5.08 -15.60
C ARG A 319 26.66 -3.78 -15.77
N ARG A 320 27.94 -3.78 -15.37
CA ARG A 320 28.90 -2.77 -15.80
C ARG A 320 29.60 -3.32 -17.04
N GLN A 321 29.41 -2.70 -18.20
CA GLN A 321 30.25 -3.05 -19.33
C GLN A 321 31.70 -2.66 -19.00
N PRO A 322 32.70 -3.54 -19.24
CA PRO A 322 34.08 -3.12 -19.20
C PRO A 322 34.25 -2.01 -20.23
N HIS A 323 34.90 -0.90 -19.84
CA HIS A 323 35.33 0.06 -20.82
C HIS A 323 36.24 -0.68 -21.80
N HIS A 324 35.87 -0.71 -23.09
CA HIS A 324 36.79 -1.14 -24.14
C HIS A 324 37.94 -0.13 -24.09
N VAL A 325 39.06 -0.52 -23.46
CA VAL A 325 40.30 0.21 -23.64
C VAL A 325 40.69 -0.10 -25.07
N ASP A 326 40.43 0.85 -25.96
CA ASP A 326 41.01 0.83 -27.30
C ASP A 326 42.53 0.85 -27.12
N PRO A 327 43.27 -0.22 -27.47
CA PRO A 327 44.72 -0.27 -27.29
C PRO A 327 45.45 0.76 -28.18
N HIS A 328 44.74 1.48 -29.06
CA HIS A 328 45.30 2.54 -29.91
C HIS A 328 45.04 3.96 -29.41
N ARG A 329 44.43 4.15 -28.22
CA ARG A 329 44.18 5.49 -27.68
C ARG A 329 45.44 6.05 -26.98
N HIS A 330 46.18 6.90 -27.69
CA HIS A 330 47.34 7.65 -27.16
C HIS A 330 46.99 8.51 -25.93
N PRO A 331 47.92 8.72 -24.96
CA PRO A 331 47.62 9.31 -23.66
C PRO A 331 47.32 10.82 -23.65
N ASP A 332 47.57 11.54 -24.74
CA ASP A 332 47.65 13.01 -24.74
C ASP A 332 46.47 13.74 -25.41
N ARG A 333 45.25 13.17 -25.34
CA ARG A 333 44.03 13.94 -25.70
C ARG A 333 43.19 14.26 -24.46
N PRO A 334 42.87 15.54 -24.20
CA PRO A 334 42.07 15.92 -23.05
C PRO A 334 40.68 15.26 -23.10
N PHE A 335 40.18 14.91 -21.92
CA PHE A 335 38.84 14.35 -21.71
C PHE A 335 37.75 15.24 -22.32
N GLU A 336 37.25 14.91 -23.50
CA GLU A 336 35.95 15.39 -23.93
C GLU A 336 34.87 14.62 -23.16
N CYS A 337 34.23 15.30 -22.23
CA CYS A 337 33.05 14.83 -21.53
C CYS A 337 31.91 14.68 -22.53
N SER A 338 31.78 13.51 -23.15
CA SER A 338 30.64 13.16 -23.98
C SER A 338 29.41 13.03 -23.07
N LYS A 339 28.69 14.13 -22.89
CA LYS A 339 27.30 14.09 -22.44
C LYS A 339 26.55 13.18 -23.43
N ALA A 340 26.16 11.99 -23.01
CA ALA A 340 25.08 11.25 -23.66
C ALA A 340 23.78 12.00 -23.40
N ALA A 341 23.62 13.13 -24.09
CA ALA A 341 22.39 13.87 -24.19
C ALA A 341 21.50 13.09 -25.16
N ILE A 342 20.45 12.45 -24.66
CA ILE A 342 19.29 12.13 -25.48
C ILE A 342 18.62 13.48 -25.78
N VAL A 343 19.11 14.16 -26.81
CA VAL A 343 18.45 15.29 -27.46
C VAL A 343 18.07 14.79 -28.84
N ARG A 344 16.79 14.45 -29.02
CA ARG A 344 16.19 14.37 -30.35
C ARG A 344 16.27 15.76 -30.96
N ARG A 345 17.10 15.96 -31.98
CA ARG A 345 16.95 17.10 -32.91
C ARG A 345 15.80 16.79 -33.88
N PRO A 346 14.92 17.75 -34.17
CA PRO A 346 13.83 17.58 -35.13
C PRO A 346 14.34 17.80 -36.56
N GLY A 347 13.72 17.10 -37.52
CA GLY A 347 13.69 17.51 -38.92
C GLY A 347 14.66 16.77 -39.86
N ARG A 348 14.18 15.68 -40.45
CA ARG A 348 14.26 15.39 -41.89
C ARG A 348 13.23 14.32 -42.25
N PRO A 349 12.46 14.48 -43.35
CA PRO A 349 11.37 13.56 -43.69
C PRO A 349 11.92 12.20 -44.15
N ALA A 350 11.30 11.12 -43.66
CA ALA A 350 11.63 9.77 -44.08
C ALA A 350 11.06 9.49 -45.48
N SER A 351 11.90 9.00 -46.38
CA SER A 351 11.48 8.43 -47.67
C SER A 351 10.61 7.18 -47.44
N PRO A 352 9.59 6.91 -48.28
CA PRO A 352 8.69 5.79 -48.07
C PRO A 352 9.39 4.45 -48.33
N PRO A 353 9.07 3.38 -47.58
CA PRO A 353 9.63 2.06 -47.83
C PRO A 353 9.06 1.46 -49.12
N ARG A 354 9.95 0.90 -49.94
CA ARG A 354 9.62 0.09 -51.12
C ARG A 354 8.88 -1.19 -50.66
N GLN A 355 7.76 -1.48 -51.31
CA GLN A 355 7.03 -2.74 -51.19
C GLN A 355 7.87 -3.90 -51.75
N PRO A 356 7.87 -5.07 -51.10
CA PRO A 356 8.07 -6.35 -51.78
C PRO A 356 6.72 -6.99 -52.10
N THR A 357 6.64 -7.43 -53.35
CA THR A 357 5.61 -8.17 -54.08
C THR A 357 4.96 -9.35 -53.33
N ALA A 358 3.66 -9.52 -53.57
CA ALA A 358 2.85 -10.68 -53.22
C ALA A 358 3.13 -11.90 -54.10
N CYS A 359 2.93 -13.11 -53.55
CA CYS A 359 2.26 -14.25 -54.22
C CYS A 359 1.98 -15.38 -53.19
N PRO A 360 0.97 -16.26 -53.45
CA PRO A 360 -0.03 -16.67 -52.44
C PRO A 360 -0.09 -18.20 -52.19
N CYS A 361 -1.13 -18.62 -51.45
CA CYS A 361 -1.66 -19.98 -51.21
C CYS A 361 -1.17 -20.65 -49.90
N LEU A 362 -1.99 -21.34 -49.09
CA LEU A 362 -3.38 -21.80 -49.19
C LEU A 362 -3.87 -22.19 -47.77
N LEU A 363 -5.19 -22.17 -47.58
CA LEU A 363 -5.94 -22.56 -46.38
C LEU A 363 -5.78 -24.05 -46.01
N SER A 364 -5.81 -24.34 -44.71
CA SER A 364 -6.69 -25.31 -44.04
C SER A 364 -6.67 -25.07 -42.53
#